data_AF-A0A850B6G0-F1
#
_entry.id   AF-A0A850B6G0-F1
#
_cell.length_a   1.000
_cell.length_b   1.000
_cell.length_c   1.000
_cell.angle_alpha   90.00
_cell.angle_beta   90.00
_cell.angle_gamma   90.00
#
_symmetry.space_group_name_H-M   'P 1'
#
loop_
_entity.id
_entity.type
_entity.pdbx_description
1 polymer ?
#
loop_
_entity_poly.entity_id
_entity_poly.type
_entity_poly.pdbx_seq_one_letter_code
_entity_poly.pdbx_strand_id
1 'polypeptide(L)' 'MSLGRLQNEADLERFLRSHLQRPEVRRSILSAGQKWLTGSGAPASDLGADGDFYLDTASKTPYIKQAGAWV' A
#
# COMPACT_ATOMS: atom_id res chain seq x y z
N MET A 1 11.79 -27.19 -16.67
CA MET A 1 13.10 -27.76 -17.03
C MET A 1 13.96 -27.87 -15.78
N SER A 2 14.40 -29.09 -15.46
CA SER A 2 15.47 -29.54 -14.57
C SER A 2 15.65 -28.92 -13.17
N LEU A 3 15.11 -29.60 -12.15
CA LEU A 3 15.42 -29.42 -10.72
C LEU A 3 16.84 -30.00 -10.43
N GLY A 4 17.88 -29.26 -10.79
CA GLY A 4 19.27 -29.70 -10.70
C GLY A 4 19.98 -29.20 -9.45
N ARG A 5 19.98 -30.02 -8.38
CA ARG A 5 20.91 -30.01 -7.22
C ARG A 5 21.01 -28.73 -6.37
N LEU A 6 20.12 -28.63 -5.37
CA LEU A 6 20.38 -27.85 -4.16
C LEU A 6 21.42 -28.60 -3.28
N GLN A 7 22.69 -28.52 -3.64
CA GLN A 7 23.75 -29.25 -2.93
C GLN A 7 24.39 -28.41 -1.80
N ASN A 8 24.25 -27.07 -1.83
CA ASN A 8 24.91 -26.15 -0.89
C ASN A 8 24.10 -24.87 -0.66
N GLU A 9 24.41 -24.13 0.41
CA GLU A 9 23.77 -22.87 0.79
C GLU A 9 23.87 -21.79 -0.31
N ALA A 10 24.98 -21.75 -1.04
CA ALA A 10 25.13 -20.85 -2.18
C ALA A 10 24.17 -21.17 -3.34
N ASP A 11 23.81 -22.44 -3.53
CA ASP A 11 22.84 -22.83 -4.56
C ASP A 11 21.41 -22.51 -4.12
N LEU A 12 21.13 -22.70 -2.83
CA LEU A 12 19.89 -22.23 -2.21
C LEU A 12 19.75 -20.71 -2.33
N GLU A 13 20.80 -19.92 -2.07
CA GLU A 13 20.74 -18.46 -2.23
C GLU A 13 20.55 -18.03 -3.68
N ARG A 14 21.15 -18.73 -4.65
CA ARG A 14 20.94 -18.47 -6.08
C ARG A 14 19.53 -18.83 -6.52
N PHE A 15 18.97 -19.93 -6.01
CA PHE A 15 17.58 -20.30 -6.22
C PHE A 15 16.63 -19.30 -5.57
N LEU A 16 16.84 -18.91 -4.32
CA LEU A 16 16.02 -17.93 -3.62
C LEU A 16 16.08 -16.56 -4.31
N ARG A 17 17.24 -16.11 -4.77
CA ARG A 17 17.33 -14.88 -5.59
C ARG A 17 16.59 -15.03 -6.92
N SER A 18 16.80 -16.11 -7.67
CA SER A 18 16.17 -16.31 -8.97
C SER A 18 14.65 -16.57 -8.91
N HIS A 19 14.16 -17.28 -7.88
CA HIS A 19 12.76 -17.67 -7.74
C HIS A 19 11.92 -16.78 -6.80
N LEU A 20 12.52 -16.07 -5.84
CA LEU A 20 11.81 -15.10 -4.99
C LEU A 20 12.02 -13.63 -5.41
N GLN A 21 12.89 -13.33 -6.37
CA GLN A 21 12.90 -12.01 -7.02
C GLN A 21 11.91 -11.97 -8.17
N ARG A 22 10.62 -12.15 -7.84
CA ARG A 22 9.55 -11.60 -8.67
C ARG A 22 9.33 -10.14 -8.26
N PRO A 23 9.98 -9.14 -8.89
CA PRO A 23 9.65 -7.73 -8.65
C PRO A 23 8.18 -7.41 -8.99
N GLU A 24 7.50 -8.30 -9.69
CA GLU A 24 6.09 -8.24 -10.05
C GLU A 24 5.10 -8.62 -8.93
N VAL A 25 5.53 -9.11 -7.76
CA VAL A 25 4.64 -9.29 -6.59
C VAL A 25 4.69 -8.10 -5.62
N ARG A 26 5.53 -7.09 -5.91
CA ARG A 26 5.66 -5.87 -5.08
C ARG A 26 4.96 -4.64 -5.65
N ARG A 27 4.17 -4.76 -6.72
CA ARG A 27 3.54 -3.58 -7.34
C ARG A 27 2.06 -3.68 -7.74
N SER A 28 1.32 -4.69 -7.31
CA SER A 28 -0.15 -4.71 -7.52
C SER A 28 -0.97 -4.06 -6.39
N ILE A 29 -0.39 -3.22 -5.53
CA ILE A 29 -1.16 -2.55 -4.46
C ILE A 29 -0.86 -1.06 -4.25
N LEU A 30 0.02 -0.42 -5.04
CA LEU A 30 0.51 0.94 -4.75
C LEU A 30 -0.14 2.06 -5.58
N SER A 31 -1.42 1.98 -5.95
CA SER A 31 -2.11 3.16 -6.51
C SER A 31 -3.32 3.66 -5.72
N ALA A 32 -3.74 2.99 -4.65
CA ALA A 32 -4.73 3.54 -3.73
C ALA A 32 -4.58 2.86 -2.38
N GLY A 33 -3.45 3.06 -1.71
CA GLY A 33 -3.39 2.74 -0.28
C GLY A 33 -4.29 3.75 0.43
N GLN A 34 -5.51 3.34 0.76
CA GLN A 34 -6.45 4.16 1.53
C GLN A 34 -5.76 4.60 2.81
N LYS A 35 -5.52 5.90 2.95
CA LYS A 35 -4.89 6.48 4.13
C LYS A 35 -5.96 6.87 5.14
N TRP A 36 -5.66 6.64 6.41
CA TRP A 36 -6.40 7.25 7.51
C TRP A 36 -5.66 8.51 7.94
N LEU A 37 -6.30 9.65 7.70
CA LEU A 37 -5.83 10.98 8.07
C LEU A 37 -6.58 11.46 9.31
N THR A 38 -5.96 12.34 10.09
CA THR A 38 -6.59 12.97 11.24
C THR A 38 -6.21 14.44 11.29
N GLY A 39 -7.11 15.27 11.81
CA GLY A 39 -6.83 16.68 12.05
C GLY A 39 -7.96 17.34 12.82
N SER A 40 -7.88 18.66 12.99
CA SER A 40 -8.86 19.46 13.72
C SER A 40 -9.58 20.37 12.73
N GLY A 41 -10.91 20.26 12.68
CA GLY A 41 -11.77 20.88 11.67
C GLY A 41 -12.05 19.97 10.48
N ALA A 42 -12.88 20.45 9.55
CA ALA A 42 -13.17 19.75 8.30
C ALA A 42 -11.90 19.65 7.42
N PRO A 43 -11.71 18.54 6.69
CA PRO A 43 -10.54 18.35 5.84
C PRO A 43 -10.51 19.32 4.65
N ALA A 44 -9.31 19.75 4.26
CA ALA A 44 -9.11 20.55 3.05
C ALA A 44 -9.37 19.71 1.77
N SER A 45 -9.90 20.33 0.72
CA SER A 45 -10.18 19.69 -0.58
C SER A 45 -8.94 19.06 -1.22
N ASP A 46 -7.77 19.68 -1.05
CA ASP A 46 -6.51 19.23 -1.63
C ASP A 46 -5.81 18.15 -0.78
N LEU A 47 -6.34 17.85 0.41
CA LEU A 47 -5.81 16.82 1.29
C LEU A 47 -6.26 15.42 0.81
N GLY A 48 -5.32 14.48 0.71
CA GLY A 48 -5.60 13.08 0.40
C GLY A 48 -6.06 12.82 -1.03
N ALA A 49 -6.30 11.55 -1.34
CA ALA A 49 -6.83 11.06 -2.60
C ALA A 49 -8.20 10.39 -2.39
N ASP A 50 -8.93 10.17 -3.48
CA ASP A 50 -10.21 9.46 -3.42
C ASP A 50 -10.03 8.06 -2.82
N GLY A 51 -10.92 7.72 -1.88
CA GLY A 51 -10.84 6.50 -1.07
C GLY A 51 -10.09 6.65 0.25
N ASP A 52 -9.49 7.81 0.52
CA ASP A 52 -8.92 8.12 1.84
C ASP A 52 -10.03 8.41 2.87
N PHE A 53 -9.70 8.17 4.13
CA PHE A 53 -10.52 8.51 5.29
C PHE A 53 -9.88 9.65 6.08
N TYR A 54 -10.72 10.50 6.67
CA TYR A 54 -10.28 11.56 7.55
C TYR A 54 -11.13 11.58 8.82
N LEU A 55 -10.51 11.69 9.99
CA LEU A 55 -11.22 11.95 11.25
C LEU A 55 -11.00 13.40 11.68
N ASP A 56 -12.07 14.19 11.69
CA ASP A 56 -12.08 15.46 12.40
C ASP A 56 -12.11 15.18 13.91
N THR A 57 -10.99 15.43 14.57
CA THR A 57 -10.82 15.22 16.01
C THR A 57 -11.53 16.29 16.85
N ALA A 58 -11.89 17.44 16.27
CA ALA A 58 -12.62 18.50 16.97
C ALA A 58 -14.09 18.12 17.14
N SER A 59 -14.75 17.73 16.04
CA SER A 59 -16.18 17.36 16.04
C SER A 59 -16.40 15.85 16.17
N LYS A 60 -15.32 15.05 16.13
CA LYS A 60 -15.34 13.57 16.12
C LYS A 60 -16.11 13.00 14.94
N THR A 61 -16.04 13.69 13.80
CA THR A 61 -16.76 13.33 12.58
C THR A 61 -15.81 12.64 11.59
N PRO A 62 -16.10 11.40 11.16
CA PRO A 62 -15.37 10.75 10.08
C PRO A 62 -15.86 11.23 8.71
N TYR A 63 -14.92 11.32 7.77
CA TYR A 63 -15.15 11.69 6.38
C TYR A 63 -14.50 10.66 5.45
N ILE A 64 -15.06 10.50 4.26
CA ILE A 64 -14.46 9.73 3.15
C ILE A 64 -14.30 10.63 1.92
N LYS A 65 -13.16 10.57 1.25
CA LYS A 65 -12.95 11.33 0.01
C LYS A 65 -13.52 10.58 -1.19
N GLN A 66 -14.45 11.21 -1.89
CA GLN A 66 -15.12 10.68 -3.06
C GLN A 66 -15.19 11.74 -4.16
N ALA A 67 -14.70 11.40 -5.36
CA ALA A 67 -14.68 12.29 -6.52
C ALA A 67 -14.09 13.69 -6.24
N GLY A 68 -13.03 13.75 -5.42
CA GLY A 68 -12.33 14.96 -5.03
C GLY A 68 -12.93 15.69 -3.82
N ALA A 69 -14.06 15.25 -3.28
CA ALA A 69 -14.75 15.90 -2.17
C ALA A 69 -14.79 15.02 -0.91
N TRP A 70 -14.70 15.64 0.26
CA TRP A 70 -14.90 14.97 1.54
C TRP A 70 -16.38 14.98 1.91
N VAL A 71 -16.94 13.78 2.13
CA VAL A 71 -18.34 13.56 2.54
C VAL A 71 -18.44 12.85 3.87
#